data_AF-A0A7W7I9S7-F1
#
_entry.id   AF-A0A7W7I9S7-F1
#
_cell.length_a   1.000
_cell.length_b   1.000
_cell.length_c   1.000
_cell.angle_alpha   90.00
_cell.angle_beta   90.00
_cell.angle_gamma   90.00
#
_symmetry.space_group_name_H-M   'P 1'
#
loop_
_entity.id
_entity.type
_entity.pdbx_description
1 polymer ?
#
loop_
_entity_poly.entity_id
_entity_poly.type
_entity_poly.pdbx_seq_one_letter_code
_entity_poly.pdbx_strand_id
1 'polypeptide(L)'
;MTGKERREQLLEIGRSLFAERGLDGTSVEEIASAAGVSKPVVYEHFGGKEGLYAVVVDREFESLLRLVTESLNSAIHYRGKLEKAALALLQYIEEHPDGFRILVRDSHGGTGTGSYASLLSEIAGEVEYVLAQEFDRRDYDDKFAPMYAQMLVGMVAMTGQWWLDVRKPRREDVAAHVVNLAWNGLSGLEPRPSLDPRRRRKELERRKQRAEKAAARAEKAEGRAAAKAEKAHRRGRRDLDGLADPLT
;
A
#
# COMPACT_ATOMS: atom_id res chain seq x y z
N MET A 1 6.64 -20.29 -35.80
CA MET A 1 5.85 -19.76 -34.68
C MET A 1 4.90 -20.85 -34.21
N THR A 2 4.98 -21.26 -32.95
CA THR A 2 4.06 -22.23 -32.35
C THR A 2 2.69 -21.59 -32.08
N GLY A 3 1.64 -22.40 -31.89
CA GLY A 3 0.33 -21.88 -31.51
C GLY A 3 0.35 -21.09 -30.19
N LYS A 4 1.27 -21.42 -29.27
CA LYS A 4 1.47 -20.68 -28.02
C LYS A 4 2.10 -19.30 -28.27
N GLU A 5 3.16 -19.24 -29.07
CA GLU A 5 3.78 -17.96 -29.48
C GLU A 5 2.78 -17.07 -30.22
N ARG A 6 1.89 -17.68 -31.01
CA ARG A 6 0.80 -16.96 -31.69
C ARG A 6 -0.20 -16.37 -30.73
N ARG A 7 -0.66 -17.18 -29.78
CA ARG A 7 -1.58 -16.73 -28.75
C ARG A 7 -0.99 -15.57 -27.95
N GLU A 8 0.30 -15.64 -27.61
CA GLU A 8 1.00 -14.57 -26.89
C GLU A 8 1.11 -13.29 -27.73
N GLN A 9 1.47 -13.41 -29.01
CA GLN A 9 1.52 -12.26 -29.92
C GLN A 9 0.16 -11.53 -30.00
N LEU A 10 -0.93 -12.29 -30.13
CA LEU A 10 -2.28 -11.74 -30.17
C LEU A 10 -2.67 -11.05 -28.86
N LEU A 11 -2.22 -11.56 -27.71
CA LEU A 11 -2.43 -10.90 -26.41
C LEU A 11 -1.72 -9.56 -26.32
N GLU A 12 -0.43 -9.50 -26.70
CA GLU A 12 0.36 -8.28 -26.62
C GLU A 12 -0.19 -7.17 -27.55
N ILE A 13 -0.60 -7.57 -28.76
CA ILE A 13 -1.22 -6.67 -29.74
C ILE A 13 -2.61 -6.22 -29.26
N GLY A 14 -3.42 -7.16 -28.78
CA GLY A 14 -4.73 -6.86 -28.21
C GLY A 14 -4.64 -5.88 -27.05
N ARG A 15 -3.72 -6.11 -26.09
CA ARG A 15 -3.47 -5.23 -24.95
C ARG A 15 -3.18 -3.80 -25.42
N SER A 16 -2.26 -3.65 -26.36
CA SER A 16 -1.87 -2.32 -26.86
C SER A 16 -3.06 -1.58 -27.50
N LEU A 17 -3.84 -2.27 -28.36
CA LEU A 17 -5.01 -1.70 -29.01
C LEU A 17 -6.14 -1.35 -28.02
N PHE A 18 -6.42 -2.23 -27.07
CA PHE A 18 -7.45 -2.00 -26.05
C PHE A 18 -7.08 -0.87 -25.08
N ALA A 19 -5.79 -0.71 -24.75
CA ALA A 19 -5.35 0.42 -23.93
C ALA A 19 -5.57 1.75 -24.66
N GLU A 20 -5.22 1.82 -25.95
CA GLU A 20 -5.37 3.03 -26.77
C GLU A 20 -6.85 3.39 -27.01
N ARG A 21 -7.67 2.41 -27.44
CA ARG A 21 -9.00 2.68 -28.03
C ARG A 21 -10.17 2.11 -27.24
N GLY A 22 -9.90 1.24 -26.27
CA GLY A 22 -10.93 0.51 -25.53
C GLY A 22 -11.48 -0.67 -26.33
N LEU A 23 -12.34 -1.45 -25.68
CA LEU A 23 -12.97 -2.63 -26.28
C LEU A 23 -13.88 -2.26 -27.47
N ASP A 24 -14.68 -1.21 -27.32
CA ASP A 24 -15.62 -0.77 -28.36
C ASP A 24 -14.89 -0.18 -29.58
N GLY A 25 -13.81 0.57 -29.33
CA GLY A 25 -12.98 1.20 -30.35
C GLY A 25 -11.99 0.27 -31.06
N THR A 26 -11.98 -1.02 -30.72
CA THR A 26 -11.10 -2.03 -31.32
C THR A 26 -11.91 -3.07 -32.08
N SER A 27 -11.46 -3.47 -33.27
CA SER A 27 -12.07 -4.52 -34.09
C SER A 27 -11.17 -5.76 -34.22
N VAL A 28 -11.80 -6.92 -34.46
CA VAL A 28 -11.06 -8.17 -34.76
C VAL A 28 -10.20 -8.05 -36.02
N GLU A 29 -10.64 -7.23 -36.99
CA GLU A 29 -9.87 -6.99 -38.21
C GLU A 29 -8.56 -6.26 -37.92
N GLU A 30 -8.60 -5.22 -37.10
CA GLU A 30 -7.39 -4.48 -36.73
C GLU A 30 -6.42 -5.36 -35.94
N ILE A 31 -6.93 -6.17 -35.01
CA ILE A 31 -6.11 -7.14 -34.26
C ILE A 31 -5.44 -8.13 -35.21
N ALA A 32 -6.20 -8.73 -36.13
CA ALA A 32 -5.69 -9.71 -37.08
C ALA A 32 -4.65 -9.08 -38.03
N SER A 33 -4.94 -7.89 -38.55
CA SER A 33 -4.05 -7.13 -39.41
C SER A 33 -2.74 -6.77 -38.71
N ALA A 34 -2.81 -6.23 -37.48
CA ALA A 34 -1.64 -5.88 -36.69
C ALA A 34 -0.77 -7.12 -36.34
N ALA A 35 -1.40 -8.28 -36.16
CA ALA A 35 -0.70 -9.54 -35.87
C ALA A 35 -0.18 -10.27 -37.13
N GLY A 36 -0.54 -9.81 -38.33
CA GLY A 36 -0.20 -10.47 -39.58
C GLY A 36 -0.89 -11.84 -39.73
N VAL A 37 -2.14 -11.95 -39.28
CA VAL A 37 -2.95 -13.17 -39.34
C VAL A 37 -4.33 -12.90 -39.96
N SER A 38 -5.07 -13.96 -40.29
CA SER A 38 -6.45 -13.84 -40.74
C SER A 38 -7.42 -13.78 -39.54
N LYS A 39 -8.60 -13.15 -39.71
CA LYS A 39 -9.63 -13.08 -38.64
C LYS A 39 -9.97 -14.44 -38.02
N PRO A 40 -10.12 -15.54 -38.77
CA PRO A 40 -10.40 -16.86 -38.20
C PRO A 40 -9.40 -17.29 -37.12
N VAL A 41 -8.13 -16.90 -37.22
CA VAL A 41 -7.10 -17.22 -36.21
C VAL A 41 -7.41 -16.54 -34.87
N VAL A 42 -7.90 -15.30 -34.88
CA VAL A 42 -8.30 -14.60 -33.65
C VAL A 42 -9.51 -15.27 -33.01
N TYR A 43 -10.51 -15.65 -33.82
CA TYR A 43 -11.68 -16.39 -33.36
C TYR A 43 -11.33 -17.78 -32.82
N GLU A 44 -10.41 -18.50 -33.46
CA GLU A 44 -9.93 -19.82 -33.01
C GLU A 44 -9.29 -19.74 -31.62
N HIS A 45 -8.47 -18.72 -31.37
CA HIS A 45 -7.74 -18.61 -30.10
C HIS A 45 -8.57 -18.01 -28.96
N PHE A 46 -9.50 -17.09 -29.26
CA PHE A 46 -10.15 -16.26 -28.24
C PHE A 46 -11.67 -16.12 -28.41
N GLY A 47 -12.27 -16.66 -29.46
CA GLY A 47 -13.70 -16.51 -29.73
C GLY A 47 -14.13 -15.10 -30.15
N GLY A 48 -13.19 -14.17 -30.37
CA GLY A 48 -13.47 -12.79 -30.76
C GLY A 48 -12.64 -11.78 -29.97
N LYS A 49 -12.98 -10.48 -30.10
CA LYS A 49 -12.28 -9.41 -29.37
C LYS A 49 -12.67 -9.37 -27.90
N GLU A 50 -13.89 -9.75 -27.56
CA GLU A 50 -14.43 -9.77 -26.20
C GLU A 50 -13.71 -10.85 -25.36
N GLY A 51 -13.53 -12.04 -25.93
CA GLY A 51 -12.77 -13.10 -25.28
C GLY A 51 -11.27 -12.79 -25.19
N LEU A 52 -10.69 -12.12 -26.20
CA LEU A 52 -9.31 -11.63 -26.10
C LEU A 52 -9.17 -10.59 -24.99
N TYR A 53 -10.10 -9.64 -24.90
CA TYR A 53 -10.12 -8.60 -23.88
C TYR A 53 -10.26 -9.18 -22.48
N ALA A 54 -11.17 -10.14 -22.27
CA ALA A 54 -11.32 -10.84 -21.00
C ALA A 54 -10.01 -11.50 -20.54
N VAL A 55 -9.33 -12.21 -21.44
CA VAL A 55 -8.02 -12.82 -21.13
C VAL A 55 -6.95 -11.78 -20.79
N VAL A 56 -6.95 -10.62 -21.46
CA VAL A 56 -6.03 -9.52 -21.12
C VAL A 56 -6.35 -8.97 -19.74
N VAL A 57 -7.61 -8.66 -19.44
CA VAL A 57 -8.04 -8.16 -18.13
C VAL A 57 -7.66 -9.14 -17.02
N ASP A 58 -8.00 -10.43 -17.17
CA ASP A 58 -7.68 -11.46 -16.18
C ASP A 58 -6.17 -11.54 -15.92
N ARG A 59 -5.34 -11.50 -16.97
CA ARG A 59 -3.88 -11.56 -16.84
C ARG A 59 -3.33 -10.36 -16.09
N GLU A 60 -3.78 -9.15 -16.44
CA GLU A 60 -3.31 -7.92 -15.80
C GLU A 60 -3.80 -7.82 -14.35
N PHE A 61 -5.05 -8.25 -14.09
CA PHE A 61 -5.63 -8.36 -12.76
C PHE A 61 -4.78 -9.28 -11.89
N GLU A 62 -4.53 -10.50 -12.34
CA GLU A 62 -3.76 -11.48 -11.59
C GLU A 62 -2.32 -11.02 -11.36
N SER A 63 -1.71 -10.37 -12.35
CA SER A 63 -0.35 -9.86 -12.24
C SER A 63 -0.25 -8.77 -11.17
N LEU A 64 -1.15 -7.79 -11.20
CA LEU A 64 -1.15 -6.70 -10.23
C LEU A 64 -1.52 -7.18 -8.83
N LEU A 65 -2.54 -8.04 -8.71
CA LEU A 65 -2.96 -8.62 -7.44
C LEU A 65 -1.81 -9.39 -6.78
N ARG A 66 -1.17 -10.32 -7.52
CA ARG A 66 -0.02 -11.07 -7.01
C ARG A 66 1.09 -10.13 -6.54
N LEU A 67 1.47 -9.16 -7.37
CA LEU A 67 2.54 -8.22 -7.05
C LEU A 67 2.27 -7.44 -5.76
N VAL A 68 1.05 -6.91 -5.58
CA VAL A 68 0.69 -6.14 -4.39
C VAL A 68 0.61 -7.04 -3.15
N THR A 69 -0.03 -8.21 -3.26
CA THR A 69 -0.17 -9.15 -2.14
C THR A 69 1.17 -9.71 -1.67
N GLU A 70 2.07 -10.07 -2.59
CA GLU A 70 3.44 -10.49 -2.25
C GLU A 70 4.20 -9.33 -1.58
N SER A 71 4.06 -8.10 -2.08
CA SER A 71 4.70 -6.92 -1.51
C SER A 71 4.22 -6.61 -0.09
N LEU A 72 2.91 -6.67 0.15
CA LEU A 72 2.30 -6.52 1.47
C LEU A 72 2.82 -7.59 2.45
N ASN A 73 3.01 -8.83 2.00
CA ASN A 73 3.45 -9.94 2.83
C ASN A 73 4.98 -10.00 3.04
N SER A 74 5.76 -9.34 2.19
CA SER A 74 7.24 -9.33 2.28
C SER A 74 7.80 -8.57 3.48
N ALA A 75 7.04 -7.61 4.05
CA ALA A 75 7.52 -6.75 5.13
C ALA A 75 6.99 -7.17 6.50
N ILE A 76 7.88 -7.15 7.50
CA ILE A 76 7.58 -7.49 8.90
C ILE A 76 6.82 -6.36 9.60
N HIS A 77 7.20 -5.10 9.36
CA HIS A 77 6.60 -3.93 10.01
C HIS A 77 5.54 -3.25 9.14
N TYR A 78 4.47 -2.74 9.77
CA TYR A 78 3.33 -2.09 9.09
C TYR A 78 3.72 -0.95 8.14
N ARG A 79 4.66 -0.08 8.54
CA ARG A 79 5.15 0.99 7.66
C ARG A 79 5.82 0.42 6.40
N GLY A 80 6.64 -0.62 6.57
CA GLY A 80 7.29 -1.31 5.46
C GLY A 80 6.30 -1.97 4.50
N LYS A 81 5.17 -2.49 5.01
CA LYS A 81 4.08 -3.02 4.17
C LYS A 81 3.51 -1.93 3.26
N LEU A 82 3.23 -0.74 3.81
CA LEU A 82 2.76 0.42 3.03
C LEU A 82 3.79 0.86 1.98
N GLU A 83 5.07 0.95 2.36
CA GLU A 83 6.16 1.32 1.45
C GLU A 83 6.27 0.37 0.27
N LYS A 84 6.29 -0.94 0.54
CA LYS A 84 6.40 -1.98 -0.49
C LYS A 84 5.18 -1.99 -1.41
N ALA A 85 3.97 -1.93 -0.86
CA ALA A 85 2.75 -1.92 -1.66
C ALA A 85 2.65 -0.68 -2.57
N ALA A 86 2.97 0.52 -2.05
CA ALA A 86 2.94 1.74 -2.84
C ALA A 86 3.98 1.74 -3.98
N LEU A 87 5.21 1.31 -3.68
CA LEU A 87 6.26 1.16 -4.69
C LEU A 87 5.89 0.12 -5.75
N ALA A 88 5.35 -1.01 -5.33
CA ALA A 88 4.96 -2.10 -6.23
C ALA A 88 3.87 -1.68 -7.22
N LEU A 89 2.82 -1.01 -6.74
CA LEU A 89 1.79 -0.46 -7.63
C LEU A 89 2.40 0.52 -8.63
N LEU A 90 3.17 1.50 -8.16
CA LEU A 90 3.72 2.53 -9.05
C LEU A 90 4.76 1.94 -10.03
N GLN A 91 5.52 0.91 -9.62
CA GLN A 91 6.40 0.18 -10.51
C GLN A 91 5.62 -0.54 -11.62
N TYR A 92 4.52 -1.22 -11.27
CA TYR A 92 3.65 -1.84 -12.27
C TYR A 92 3.07 -0.80 -13.24
N ILE A 93 2.64 0.36 -12.76
CA ILE A 93 2.13 1.44 -13.63
C ILE A 93 3.23 1.97 -14.56
N GLU A 94 4.48 2.01 -14.11
CA GLU A 94 5.63 2.43 -14.92
C GLU A 94 6.00 1.41 -16.01
N GLU A 95 6.04 0.13 -15.65
CA GLU A 95 6.47 -0.98 -16.53
C GLU A 95 5.33 -1.46 -17.47
N HIS A 96 4.08 -1.40 -17.01
CA HIS A 96 2.90 -1.93 -17.69
C HIS A 96 1.76 -0.89 -17.78
N PRO A 97 2.00 0.29 -18.40
CA PRO A 97 1.02 1.37 -18.45
C PRO A 97 -0.28 0.97 -19.15
N ASP A 98 -0.18 0.15 -20.20
CA ASP A 98 -1.34 -0.29 -20.99
C ASP A 98 -2.21 -1.27 -20.22
N GLY A 99 -1.60 -2.21 -19.50
CA GLY A 99 -2.30 -3.12 -18.61
C GLY A 99 -3.07 -2.37 -17.53
N PHE A 100 -2.42 -1.39 -16.89
CA PHE A 100 -3.07 -0.57 -15.88
C PHE A 100 -4.22 0.28 -16.44
N ARG A 101 -4.09 0.86 -17.64
CA ARG A 101 -5.17 1.61 -18.31
C ARG A 101 -6.39 0.74 -18.58
N ILE A 102 -6.17 -0.50 -19.02
CA ILE A 102 -7.25 -1.46 -19.29
C ILE A 102 -8.00 -1.77 -17.99
N LEU A 103 -7.28 -2.11 -16.91
CA LEU A 103 -7.89 -2.38 -15.60
C LEU A 103 -8.73 -1.19 -15.15
N VAL A 104 -8.15 0.01 -15.14
CA VAL A 104 -8.84 1.23 -14.69
C VAL A 104 -10.11 1.51 -15.51
N ARG A 105 -10.07 1.32 -16.83
CA ARG A 105 -11.24 1.54 -17.71
C ARG A 105 -12.38 0.56 -17.42
N ASP A 106 -12.06 -0.67 -17.04
CA ASP A 106 -13.04 -1.73 -16.76
C ASP A 106 -13.89 -1.46 -15.48
N SER A 107 -13.46 -0.51 -14.63
CA SER A 107 -14.17 -0.13 -13.40
C SER A 107 -15.55 0.50 -13.60
N HIS A 108 -15.88 0.98 -14.80
CA HIS A 108 -17.11 1.75 -15.07
C HIS A 108 -18.18 0.97 -15.88
N GLY A 109 -17.95 -0.29 -16.26
CA GLY A 109 -18.88 -1.00 -17.15
C GLY A 109 -18.80 -2.53 -17.23
N GLY A 110 -17.87 -3.20 -16.54
CA GLY A 110 -17.70 -4.65 -16.65
C GLY A 110 -18.54 -5.44 -15.65
N THR A 111 -19.45 -6.31 -16.12
CA THR A 111 -20.01 -7.43 -15.33
C THR A 111 -19.07 -8.65 -15.29
N GLY A 112 -17.82 -8.47 -15.73
CA GLY A 112 -16.81 -9.53 -15.78
C GLY A 112 -16.15 -9.79 -14.43
N THR A 113 -15.75 -11.04 -14.21
CA THR A 113 -14.69 -11.38 -13.24
C THR A 113 -13.41 -10.65 -13.68
N GLY A 114 -12.68 -10.02 -12.75
CA GLY A 114 -11.41 -9.33 -13.07
C GLY A 114 -11.44 -7.80 -13.16
N SER A 115 -12.52 -7.13 -12.79
CA SER A 115 -12.56 -5.65 -12.80
C SER A 115 -11.57 -5.00 -11.81
N TYR A 116 -11.14 -3.78 -12.09
CA TYR A 116 -10.31 -3.01 -11.15
C TYR A 116 -11.00 -2.74 -9.81
N ALA A 117 -12.32 -2.56 -9.80
CA ALA A 117 -13.07 -2.41 -8.55
C ALA A 117 -13.01 -3.68 -7.68
N SER A 118 -13.08 -4.86 -8.31
CA SER A 118 -12.88 -6.14 -7.63
C SER A 118 -11.47 -6.27 -7.09
N LEU A 119 -10.46 -5.86 -7.86
CA LEU A 119 -9.05 -5.88 -7.44
C LEU A 119 -8.82 -5.00 -6.21
N LEU A 120 -9.37 -3.78 -6.21
CA LEU A 120 -9.29 -2.88 -5.06
C LEU A 120 -10.02 -3.46 -3.84
N SER A 121 -11.15 -4.12 -4.05
CA SER A 121 -11.91 -4.76 -2.96
C SER A 121 -11.15 -5.93 -2.34
N GLU A 122 -10.47 -6.74 -3.16
CA GLU A 122 -9.66 -7.86 -2.70
C GLU A 122 -8.43 -7.39 -1.91
N ILE A 123 -7.71 -6.38 -2.43
CA ILE A 123 -6.59 -5.75 -1.71
C ILE A 123 -7.08 -5.09 -0.41
N ALA A 124 -8.26 -4.45 -0.42
CA ALA A 124 -8.84 -3.87 0.79
C ALA A 124 -9.15 -4.92 1.85
N GLY A 125 -9.61 -6.13 1.47
CA GLY A 125 -9.81 -7.24 2.40
C GLY A 125 -8.50 -7.68 3.09
N GLU A 126 -7.41 -7.79 2.33
CA GLU A 126 -6.08 -8.10 2.89
C GLU A 126 -5.61 -7.01 3.87
N VAL A 127 -5.79 -5.73 3.51
CA VAL A 127 -5.43 -4.60 4.38
C VAL A 127 -6.33 -4.54 5.62
N GLU A 128 -7.62 -4.82 5.49
CA GLU A 128 -8.58 -4.89 6.59
C GLU A 128 -8.16 -5.91 7.62
N TYR A 129 -7.79 -7.12 7.21
CA TYR A 129 -7.32 -8.17 8.11
C TYR A 129 -6.13 -7.69 8.96
N VAL A 130 -5.18 -7.00 8.34
CA VAL A 130 -4.01 -6.43 9.01
C VAL A 130 -4.38 -5.31 9.98
N LEU A 131 -5.31 -4.43 9.60
CA LEU A 131 -5.76 -3.31 10.43
C LEU A 131 -6.61 -3.76 11.62
N ALA A 132 -7.52 -4.71 11.43
CA ALA A 132 -8.38 -5.24 12.50
C ALA A 132 -7.55 -5.82 13.65
N GLN A 133 -6.49 -6.56 13.33
CA GLN A 133 -5.54 -7.08 14.32
C GLN A 133 -4.83 -5.98 15.11
N GLU A 134 -4.47 -4.86 14.47
CA GLU A 134 -3.80 -3.76 15.15
C GLU A 134 -4.78 -2.90 15.96
N PHE A 135 -6.03 -2.79 15.51
CA PHE A 135 -7.08 -2.04 16.21
C PHE A 135 -7.45 -2.72 17.53
N ASP A 136 -7.64 -4.03 17.51
CA ASP A 136 -7.89 -4.85 18.70
C ASP A 136 -6.77 -4.68 19.74
N ARG A 137 -5.51 -4.62 19.28
CA ARG A 137 -4.35 -4.37 20.16
C ARG A 137 -4.28 -2.96 20.76
N ARG A 138 -4.98 -1.98 20.18
CA ARG A 138 -4.77 -0.54 20.48
C ARG A 138 -6.00 0.22 21.01
N ASP A 139 -6.99 -0.47 21.57
CA ASP A 139 -8.24 0.15 22.09
C ASP A 139 -9.01 0.96 21.00
N TYR A 140 -8.87 0.52 19.74
CA TYR A 140 -9.70 1.00 18.63
C TYR A 140 -10.82 -0.01 18.36
N ASP A 141 -11.96 0.49 17.89
CA ASP A 141 -13.08 -0.35 17.45
C ASP A 141 -12.76 -0.92 16.06
N ASP A 142 -12.54 -2.24 16.02
CA ASP A 142 -12.16 -3.02 14.84
C ASP A 142 -13.22 -3.00 13.73
N LYS A 143 -14.48 -2.70 14.06
CA LYS A 143 -15.57 -2.52 13.09
C LYS A 143 -15.31 -1.41 12.08
N PHE A 144 -14.39 -0.49 12.39
CA PHE A 144 -13.98 0.56 11.46
C PHE A 144 -12.81 0.14 10.55
N ALA A 145 -12.15 -1.00 10.80
CA ALA A 145 -11.04 -1.47 9.97
C ALA A 145 -11.37 -1.57 8.47
N PRO A 146 -12.55 -2.06 8.04
CA PRO A 146 -12.92 -2.09 6.62
C PRO A 146 -12.90 -0.69 6.00
N MET A 147 -13.41 0.31 6.74
CA MET A 147 -13.46 1.69 6.29
C MET A 147 -12.05 2.28 6.12
N TYR A 148 -11.15 2.04 7.09
CA TYR A 148 -9.77 2.51 6.98
C TYR A 148 -8.99 1.81 5.87
N ALA A 149 -9.23 0.50 5.66
CA ALA A 149 -8.63 -0.23 4.56
C ALA A 149 -9.03 0.38 3.20
N GLN A 150 -10.31 0.65 3.00
CA GLN A 150 -10.84 1.34 1.82
C GLN A 150 -10.18 2.71 1.61
N MET A 151 -10.02 3.52 2.68
CA MET A 151 -9.35 4.82 2.59
C MET A 151 -7.88 4.70 2.15
N LEU A 152 -7.14 3.72 2.69
CA LEU A 152 -5.72 3.52 2.35
C LEU A 152 -5.54 2.99 0.92
N VAL A 153 -6.30 1.96 0.57
CA VAL A 153 -6.26 1.37 -0.77
C VAL A 153 -6.67 2.42 -1.81
N GLY A 154 -7.75 3.16 -1.55
CA GLY A 154 -8.19 4.26 -2.39
C GLY A 154 -7.13 5.36 -2.53
N MET A 155 -6.49 5.78 -1.44
CA MET A 155 -5.42 6.79 -1.50
C MET A 155 -4.28 6.37 -2.43
N VAL A 156 -3.81 5.13 -2.32
CA VAL A 156 -2.71 4.61 -3.14
C VAL A 156 -3.15 4.42 -4.59
N ALA A 157 -4.31 3.79 -4.81
CA ALA A 157 -4.88 3.50 -6.12
C ALA A 157 -5.17 4.78 -6.93
N MET A 158 -5.89 5.73 -6.32
CA MET A 158 -6.26 6.99 -6.98
C MET A 158 -5.03 7.85 -7.27
N THR A 159 -4.03 7.84 -6.38
CA THR A 159 -2.75 8.50 -6.66
C THR A 159 -2.01 7.84 -7.82
N GLY A 160 -2.03 6.50 -7.89
CA GLY A 160 -1.47 5.75 -9.02
C GLY A 160 -2.16 6.09 -10.35
N GLN A 161 -3.48 6.19 -10.36
CA GLN A 161 -4.25 6.63 -11.53
C GLN A 161 -3.88 8.04 -11.99
N TRP A 162 -3.78 8.99 -11.07
CA TRP A 162 -3.30 10.32 -11.40
C TRP A 162 -1.85 10.30 -11.95
N TRP A 163 -0.98 9.48 -11.35
CA TRP A 163 0.42 9.40 -11.75
C TRP A 163 0.65 8.71 -13.10
N LEU A 164 -0.24 7.79 -13.50
CA LEU A 164 -0.26 7.16 -14.83
C LEU A 164 -0.22 8.21 -15.95
N ASP A 165 -0.95 9.31 -15.77
CA ASP A 165 -1.07 10.39 -16.75
C ASP A 165 0.03 11.45 -16.59
N VAL A 166 0.34 11.85 -15.35
CA VAL A 166 1.27 12.97 -15.10
C VAL A 166 2.75 12.57 -15.18
N ARG A 167 3.10 11.35 -14.74
CA ARG A 167 4.48 10.80 -14.70
C ARG A 167 5.53 11.63 -13.97
N LYS A 168 5.10 12.64 -13.20
CA LYS A 168 5.95 13.49 -12.36
C LYS A 168 5.23 13.76 -11.03
N PRO A 169 5.93 13.75 -9.89
CA PRO A 169 7.36 13.48 -9.69
C PRO A 169 7.73 12.00 -9.92
N ARG A 170 8.99 11.59 -9.66
CA ARG A 170 9.42 10.20 -9.85
C ARG A 170 8.63 9.27 -8.92
N ARG A 171 8.55 8.00 -9.28
CA ARG A 171 7.86 6.97 -8.50
C ARG A 171 8.22 7.01 -7.02
N GLU A 172 9.51 7.07 -6.69
CA GLU A 172 9.99 7.01 -5.30
C GLU A 172 9.50 8.21 -4.49
N ASP A 173 9.44 9.38 -5.13
CA ASP A 173 8.97 10.61 -4.50
C ASP A 173 7.45 10.50 -4.23
N VAL A 174 6.67 10.02 -5.22
CA VAL A 174 5.22 9.77 -5.04
C VAL A 174 4.97 8.77 -3.92
N ALA A 175 5.66 7.63 -3.94
CA ALA A 175 5.54 6.60 -2.91
C ALA A 175 5.87 7.16 -1.52
N ALA A 176 6.97 7.91 -1.40
CA ALA A 176 7.38 8.53 -0.13
C ALA A 176 6.30 9.47 0.41
N HIS A 177 5.68 10.30 -0.44
CA HIS A 177 4.63 11.22 -0.02
C HIS A 177 3.33 10.53 0.38
N VAL A 178 2.89 9.50 -0.37
CA VAL A 178 1.70 8.70 -0.04
C VAL A 178 1.90 7.96 1.28
N VAL A 179 3.04 7.26 1.44
CA VAL A 179 3.39 6.55 2.68
C VAL A 179 3.48 7.53 3.85
N ASN A 180 4.10 8.69 3.65
CA ASN A 180 4.22 9.70 4.70
C ASN A 180 2.84 10.17 5.18
N LEU A 181 1.91 10.48 4.27
CA LEU A 181 0.56 10.89 4.62
C LEU A 181 -0.19 9.77 5.36
N ALA A 182 -0.21 8.56 4.79
CA ALA A 182 -0.88 7.41 5.37
C ALA A 182 -0.32 7.06 6.76
N TRP A 183 1.00 6.99 6.90
CA TRP A 183 1.64 6.62 8.16
C TRP A 183 1.43 7.65 9.26
N ASN A 184 1.61 8.94 8.97
CA ASN A 184 1.39 9.99 9.97
C ASN A 184 -0.10 10.12 10.34
N GLY A 185 -1.01 9.83 9.41
CA GLY A 185 -2.44 9.73 9.70
C GLY A 185 -2.79 8.57 10.62
N LEU A 186 -2.36 7.35 10.26
CA LEU A 186 -2.65 6.12 11.02
C LEU A 186 -2.00 6.10 12.41
N SER A 187 -0.75 6.56 12.52
CA SER A 187 -0.03 6.59 13.80
C SER A 187 -0.61 7.58 14.80
N GLY A 188 -1.36 8.59 14.32
CA GLY A 188 -1.94 9.66 15.12
C GLY A 188 -3.44 9.51 15.43
N LEU A 189 -4.08 8.39 15.07
CA LEU A 189 -5.52 8.21 15.20
C LEU A 189 -6.03 8.47 16.63
N GLU A 190 -7.26 8.95 16.70
CA GLU A 190 -8.00 9.09 17.95
C GLU A 190 -8.92 7.87 18.10
N PRO A 191 -8.96 7.19 19.27
CA PRO A 191 -9.83 6.03 19.47
C PRO A 191 -11.31 6.30 19.20
N ARG A 192 -11.75 7.54 19.41
CA ARG A 192 -13.15 7.98 19.23
C ARG A 192 -13.18 9.36 18.58
N PRO A 193 -12.90 9.47 17.27
CA PRO A 193 -12.80 10.76 16.60
C PRO A 193 -14.11 11.55 16.69
N SER A 194 -14.04 12.88 16.60
CA SER A 194 -15.23 13.74 16.66
C SER A 194 -15.12 15.00 15.81
N LEU A 195 -16.23 15.33 15.16
CA LEU A 195 -16.41 16.62 14.51
C LEU A 195 -16.84 17.73 15.49
N ASP A 196 -17.21 17.41 16.74
CA ASP A 196 -17.54 18.42 17.76
C ASP A 196 -16.27 19.18 18.23
N PRO A 197 -16.17 20.50 17.98
CA PRO A 197 -15.02 21.30 18.40
C PRO A 197 -14.77 21.27 19.91
N ARG A 198 -15.84 21.18 20.72
CA ARG A 198 -15.73 21.15 22.19
C ARG A 198 -15.08 19.85 22.64
N ARG A 199 -15.49 18.73 22.05
CA ARG A 199 -14.91 17.41 22.33
C ARG A 199 -13.45 17.36 21.88
N ARG A 200 -13.15 17.87 20.69
CA ARG A 200 -11.78 17.96 20.16
C ARG A 200 -10.85 18.78 21.07
N ARG A 201 -11.30 19.96 21.52
CA ARG A 201 -10.52 20.81 22.44
C ARG A 201 -10.21 20.07 23.76
N LYS A 202 -11.21 19.40 24.34
CA LYS A 202 -11.02 18.61 25.56
C LYS A 202 -10.02 17.46 25.35
N GLU A 203 -10.07 16.80 24.19
CA GLU A 203 -9.14 15.72 23.83
C GLU A 203 -7.70 16.25 23.73
N LEU A 204 -7.50 17.38 23.05
CA LEU A 204 -6.21 18.05 22.91
C LEU A 204 -5.63 18.49 24.27
N GLU A 205 -6.46 19.09 25.13
CA GLU A 205 -6.06 19.45 26.50
C GLU A 205 -5.65 18.21 27.31
N ARG A 206 -6.42 17.10 27.21
CA ARG A 206 -6.07 15.83 27.84
C ARG A 206 -4.76 15.25 27.30
N ARG A 207 -4.53 15.29 25.98
CA ARG A 207 -3.28 14.84 25.36
C ARG A 207 -2.09 15.67 25.84
N LYS A 208 -2.22 17.00 25.88
CA LYS A 208 -1.19 17.91 26.39
C LYS A 208 -0.84 17.62 27.86
N GLN A 209 -1.86 17.48 28.72
CA GLN A 209 -1.64 17.11 30.12
C GLN A 209 -0.99 15.74 30.30
N ARG A 210 -1.34 14.75 29.47
CA ARG A 210 -0.69 13.43 29.48
C ARG A 210 0.77 13.52 29.06
N ALA A 211 1.08 14.32 28.02
CA ALA A 211 2.44 14.54 27.53
C ALA A 211 3.31 15.24 28.58
N GLU A 212 2.81 16.31 29.21
CA GLU A 212 3.50 17.02 30.30
C GLU A 212 3.77 16.08 31.49
N LYS A 213 2.78 15.26 31.88
CA LYS A 213 2.96 14.25 32.94
C LYS A 213 3.98 13.18 32.57
N ALA A 214 4.02 12.74 31.31
CA ALA A 214 4.99 11.76 30.83
C ALA A 214 6.40 12.34 30.82
N ALA A 215 6.59 13.57 30.33
CA ALA A 215 7.88 14.28 30.34
C ALA A 215 8.41 14.46 31.76
N ALA A 216 7.56 14.93 32.69
CA ALA A 216 7.94 15.09 34.09
C ALA A 216 8.28 13.75 34.78
N ARG A 217 7.67 12.63 34.36
CA ARG A 217 8.02 11.28 34.85
C ARG A 217 9.35 10.80 34.29
N ALA A 218 9.62 11.05 33.00
CA ALA A 218 10.88 10.70 32.35
C ALA A 218 12.06 11.47 32.99
N GLU A 219 11.94 12.77 33.18
CA GLU A 219 12.95 13.61 33.83
C GLU A 219 13.26 13.14 35.27
N LYS A 220 12.22 12.79 36.04
CA LYS A 220 12.40 12.20 37.38
C LYS A 220 13.08 10.83 37.35
N ALA A 221 12.81 10.01 36.33
CA ALA A 221 13.43 8.69 36.18
C ALA A 221 14.91 8.83 35.82
N GLU A 222 15.25 9.73 34.90
CA GLU A 222 16.63 10.07 34.53
C GLU A 222 17.42 10.62 35.73
N GLY A 223 16.84 11.57 36.47
CA GLY A 223 17.47 12.11 37.69
C GLY A 223 17.73 11.03 38.75
N ARG A 224 16.78 10.09 38.94
CA ARG A 224 16.97 8.94 39.84
C ARG A 224 18.05 7.97 39.34
N ALA A 225 18.12 7.72 38.03
CA ALA A 225 19.14 6.87 37.43
C ALA A 225 20.55 7.49 37.58
N ALA A 226 20.68 8.79 37.30
CA ALA A 226 21.93 9.53 37.47
C ALA A 226 22.41 9.53 38.93
N ALA A 227 21.51 9.80 39.89
CA ALA A 227 21.85 9.77 41.32
C ALA A 227 22.25 8.36 41.80
N LYS A 228 21.64 7.30 41.24
CA LYS A 228 22.00 5.92 41.55
C LYS A 228 23.38 5.55 40.99
N ALA A 229 23.68 5.97 39.75
CA ALA A 229 24.99 5.79 39.13
C ALA A 229 26.11 6.53 39.89
N GLU A 230 25.85 7.77 40.32
CA GLU A 230 26.81 8.55 41.10
C GLU A 230 27.07 7.94 42.49
N LYS A 231 26.02 7.46 43.18
CA LYS A 231 26.18 6.73 44.45
C LYS A 231 26.98 5.44 44.28
N ALA A 232 26.76 4.68 43.20
CA ALA A 232 27.51 3.47 42.91
C ALA A 232 29.00 3.79 42.65
N HIS A 233 29.28 4.84 41.87
CA HIS A 233 30.64 5.31 41.61
C HIS A 233 31.36 5.80 42.88
N ARG A 234 30.68 6.56 43.75
CA ARG A 234 31.23 7.02 45.05
C ARG A 234 31.43 5.90 46.06
N ARG A 235 30.68 4.79 45.96
CA ARG A 235 30.86 3.60 46.80
C ARG A 235 32.08 2.80 46.35
N GLY A 236 32.20 2.57 45.04
CA GLY A 236 33.39 1.92 44.45
C GLY A 236 34.70 2.67 44.71
N ARG A 237 34.72 4.01 44.70
CA ARG A 237 35.91 4.78 45.10
C ARG A 237 36.29 4.61 46.58
N ARG A 238 35.31 4.60 47.48
CA ARG A 238 35.58 4.41 48.92
C ARG A 238 36.10 3.02 49.25
N ASP A 239 35.64 2.01 48.53
CA ASP A 239 36.12 0.64 48.70
C ASP A 239 37.58 0.50 48.21
N LEU A 240 38.01 1.29 47.20
CA LEU A 240 39.40 1.35 46.73
C LEU A 240 40.32 2.15 47.67
N ASP A 241 39.83 3.28 48.20
CA ASP A 241 40.60 4.12 49.15
C ASP A 241 40.76 3.44 50.52
N GLY A 242 39.79 2.60 50.95
CA GLY A 242 39.87 1.81 52.19
C GLY A 242 40.81 0.60 52.14
N LEU A 243 41.29 0.22 50.95
CA LEU A 243 42.32 -0.80 50.75
C LEU A 243 43.74 -0.21 50.69
N ALA A 244 43.87 1.12 50.73
CA ALA A 244 45.13 1.84 50.60
C ALA A 244 45.70 2.36 51.94
N ASP A 245 45.38 1.71 53.07
CA ASP A 245 46.06 1.95 54.34
C ASP A 245 46.86 0.71 54.78
N PRO A 246 48.12 0.57 54.33
CA PRO A 246 49.08 -0.31 54.96
C PRO A 246 50.03 0.51 55.85
N LEU A 247 50.30 -0.04 57.04
CA LEU A 247 51.36 0.29 58.01
C LEU A 247 50.93 1.10 59.24
N THR A 248 50.29 0.39 60.18
CA THR A 248 50.90 0.16 61.50
C THR A 248 50.88 -1.32 61.82
#